data_AF-A0A2C1KYG8-F1
#
_entry.id   AF-A0A2C1KYG8-F1
#
_cell.length_a   1.000
_cell.length_b   1.000
_cell.length_c   1.000
_cell.angle_alpha   90.00
_cell.angle_beta   90.00
_cell.angle_gamma   90.00
#
_symmetry.space_group_name_H-M   'P 1'
#
loop_
_entity.id
_entity.type
_entity.pdbx_description
1 polymer ?
#
loop_
_entity_poly.entity_id
_entity_poly.type
_entity_poly.pdbx_seq_one_letter_code
_entity_poly.pdbx_strand_id
1 'polypeptide(L)'
;MSKNETPELFPLLKQLGFTLEHKLNKYIQDKLDHKEVAVAANSAGKVLAHLMEAVHEYVEQLSAQLNFPTKKDVGRLGKLIVQSEDKLDDLEDEIHEVLDMLKDIKKTLLKNLTEHRFEGLDEKLRNELADLIKNPTSHIKEEIVKPLEELEDKLKKRVIKCSKELLKKKKMCLSSSHSLKDELHKELMKPPGQVDFQEVNQKLLQLLKEKRKRKKKNG
;
A
#
# COMPACT_ATOMS: atom_id res chain seq x y z
N MET A 1 -55.82 -34.48 39.76
CA MET A 1 -54.36 -34.71 39.85
C MET A 1 -53.88 -35.08 38.46
N SER A 2 -53.26 -34.13 37.78
CA SER A 2 -52.74 -34.25 36.40
C SER A 2 -51.30 -34.74 36.47
N LYS A 3 -50.92 -35.75 35.64
CA LYS A 3 -49.55 -35.97 35.12
C LYS A 3 -49.44 -37.21 34.21
N ASN A 4 -49.06 -36.93 32.96
CA ASN A 4 -48.06 -37.64 32.15
C ASN A 4 -48.44 -38.94 31.40
N GLU A 5 -49.21 -38.82 30.31
CA GLU A 5 -49.34 -39.86 29.26
C GLU A 5 -48.53 -39.54 27.98
N THR A 6 -47.57 -38.62 28.05
CA THR A 6 -46.67 -38.27 26.94
C THR A 6 -45.26 -38.94 26.94
N PRO A 7 -44.91 -39.98 27.73
CA PRO A 7 -43.52 -40.45 27.79
C PRO A 7 -43.09 -41.37 26.64
N GLU A 8 -43.99 -41.96 25.84
CA GLU A 8 -43.60 -42.94 24.81
C GLU A 8 -43.42 -42.39 23.39
N LEU A 9 -44.09 -41.28 23.04
CA LEU A 9 -44.00 -40.71 21.69
C LEU A 9 -42.63 -40.06 21.42
N PHE A 10 -42.06 -39.44 22.46
CA PHE A 10 -40.79 -38.73 22.39
C PHE A 10 -39.58 -39.65 22.13
N PRO A 11 -39.41 -40.77 22.86
CA PRO A 11 -38.31 -41.72 22.57
C PRO A 11 -38.47 -42.36 21.19
N LEU A 12 -39.69 -42.63 20.73
CA LEU A 12 -39.95 -43.22 19.42
C LEU A 12 -39.60 -42.25 18.27
N LEU A 13 -39.97 -40.97 18.41
CA LEU A 13 -39.60 -39.90 17.47
C LEU A 13 -38.08 -39.67 17.45
N LYS A 14 -37.44 -39.71 18.61
CA LYS A 14 -35.97 -39.58 18.73
C LYS A 14 -35.27 -40.75 18.04
N GLN A 15 -35.77 -41.98 18.20
CA GLN A 15 -35.22 -43.17 17.55
C GLN A 15 -35.41 -43.12 16.03
N LEU A 16 -36.58 -42.67 15.56
CA LEU A 16 -36.84 -42.46 14.14
C LEU A 16 -35.92 -41.38 13.55
N GLY A 17 -35.75 -40.25 14.25
CA GLY A 17 -34.85 -39.17 13.88
C GLY A 17 -33.40 -39.65 13.76
N PHE A 18 -32.91 -40.40 14.75
CA PHE A 18 -31.57 -41.00 14.70
C PHE A 18 -31.39 -41.98 13.54
N THR A 19 -32.43 -42.78 13.25
CA THR A 19 -32.36 -43.75 12.15
C THR A 19 -32.36 -43.05 10.80
N LEU A 20 -33.11 -41.95 10.67
CA LEU A 20 -33.18 -41.15 9.46
C LEU A 20 -31.87 -40.39 9.24
N GLU A 21 -31.34 -39.74 10.27
CA GLU A 21 -30.01 -39.11 10.26
C GLU A 21 -28.94 -40.12 9.89
N HIS A 22 -28.94 -41.31 10.50
CA HIS A 22 -27.95 -42.34 10.19
C HIS A 22 -28.04 -42.80 8.73
N LYS A 23 -29.25 -43.01 8.19
CA LYS A 23 -29.43 -43.35 6.77
C LYS A 23 -28.96 -42.23 5.85
N LEU A 24 -29.25 -40.98 6.18
CA LEU A 24 -28.87 -39.81 5.39
C LEU A 24 -27.36 -39.62 5.40
N ASN A 25 -26.73 -39.75 6.56
CA ASN A 25 -25.27 -39.70 6.70
C ASN A 25 -24.62 -40.83 5.90
N LYS A 26 -25.14 -42.06 6.02
CA LYS A 26 -24.59 -43.20 5.29
C LYS A 26 -24.73 -43.02 3.78
N TYR A 27 -25.84 -42.47 3.30
CA TYR A 27 -26.05 -42.16 1.88
C TYR A 27 -25.10 -41.06 1.38
N ILE A 28 -24.92 -39.98 2.16
CA ILE A 28 -23.98 -38.90 1.83
C ILE A 28 -22.55 -39.45 1.78
N GLN A 29 -22.17 -40.26 2.77
CA GLN A 29 -20.85 -40.84 2.88
C GLN A 29 -20.57 -41.81 1.72
N ASP A 30 -21.53 -42.65 1.36
CA ASP A 30 -21.41 -43.58 0.22
C ASP A 30 -21.24 -42.83 -1.10
N LYS A 31 -21.94 -41.70 -1.29
CA LYS A 31 -21.78 -40.84 -2.48
C LYS A 31 -20.46 -40.07 -2.53
N LEU A 32 -19.88 -39.71 -1.39
CA LEU A 32 -18.60 -38.98 -1.29
C LEU A 32 -17.38 -39.90 -1.33
N ASP A 33 -17.48 -41.12 -0.79
CA ASP A 33 -16.41 -42.11 -0.78
C ASP A 33 -16.19 -42.79 -2.14
N HIS A 34 -17.02 -42.50 -3.13
CA HIS A 34 -16.77 -42.90 -4.51
C HIS A 34 -15.52 -42.16 -5.03
N LYS A 35 -14.42 -42.91 -5.14
CA LYS A 35 -13.14 -42.48 -5.72
C LYS A 35 -13.30 -41.73 -7.06
N GLU A 36 -14.30 -42.09 -7.85
CA GLU A 36 -14.64 -41.45 -9.11
C GLU A 36 -15.08 -39.98 -8.94
N VAL A 37 -15.87 -39.67 -7.91
CA VAL A 37 -16.31 -38.31 -7.58
C VAL A 37 -15.12 -37.48 -7.10
N ALA A 38 -14.26 -38.06 -6.25
CA ALA A 38 -13.04 -37.39 -5.80
C ALA A 38 -12.06 -37.10 -6.97
N VAL A 39 -11.90 -38.06 -7.90
CA VAL A 39 -11.06 -37.90 -9.09
C VAL A 39 -11.64 -36.86 -10.05
N ALA A 40 -12.97 -36.86 -10.26
CA ALA A 40 -13.66 -35.88 -11.09
C ALA A 40 -13.62 -34.47 -10.48
N ALA A 41 -13.79 -34.34 -9.16
CA ALA A 41 -13.66 -33.06 -8.46
C ALA A 41 -12.23 -32.53 -8.54
N ASN A 42 -11.22 -33.40 -8.43
CA ASN A 42 -9.81 -33.00 -8.53
C ASN A 42 -9.44 -32.60 -9.96
N SER A 43 -9.93 -33.30 -10.99
CA SER A 43 -9.70 -32.91 -12.38
C SER A 43 -10.40 -31.60 -12.74
N ALA A 44 -11.67 -31.43 -12.33
CA ALA A 44 -12.40 -30.17 -12.48
C ALA A 44 -11.70 -29.02 -11.73
N GLY A 45 -11.19 -29.28 -10.52
CA GLY A 45 -10.40 -28.33 -9.74
C GLY A 45 -9.12 -27.89 -10.45
N LYS A 46 -8.39 -28.81 -11.10
CA LYS A 46 -7.20 -28.49 -11.90
C LYS A 46 -7.52 -27.62 -13.11
N VAL A 47 -8.62 -27.92 -13.82
CA VAL A 47 -9.08 -27.10 -14.96
C VAL A 47 -9.48 -25.70 -14.49
N LEU A 48 -10.20 -25.61 -13.37
CA LEU A 48 -10.59 -24.33 -12.78
C LEU A 48 -9.36 -23.52 -12.35
N ALA A 49 -8.35 -24.16 -11.78
CA ALA A 49 -7.09 -23.53 -11.42
C ALA A 49 -6.36 -22.96 -12.64
N HIS A 50 -6.25 -23.72 -13.73
CA HIS A 50 -5.68 -23.23 -14.99
C HIS A 50 -6.47 -22.05 -15.56
N LEU A 51 -7.80 -22.10 -15.48
CA LEU A 51 -8.64 -21.00 -15.93
C LEU A 51 -8.45 -19.75 -15.07
N MET A 52 -8.34 -19.90 -13.74
CA MET A 52 -8.02 -18.79 -12.84
C MET A 52 -6.64 -18.21 -13.11
N GLU A 53 -5.63 -19.03 -13.42
CA GLU A 53 -4.31 -18.56 -13.81
C GLU A 53 -4.35 -17.74 -15.11
N ALA A 54 -5.05 -18.24 -16.13
CA ALA A 54 -5.23 -17.52 -17.40
C ALA A 54 -5.96 -16.18 -17.19
N VAL A 55 -7.01 -16.15 -16.37
CA VAL A 55 -7.70 -14.90 -15.99
C VAL A 55 -6.74 -13.96 -15.26
N HIS A 56 -5.95 -14.47 -14.32
CA HIS A 56 -4.99 -13.66 -13.57
C HIS A 56 -3.93 -13.04 -14.48
N GLU A 57 -3.39 -13.81 -15.43
CA GLU A 57 -2.43 -13.34 -16.42
C GLU A 57 -3.03 -12.29 -17.35
N TYR A 58 -4.29 -12.46 -17.76
CA TYR A 58 -4.99 -11.46 -18.55
C TYR A 58 -5.23 -10.17 -17.76
N VAL A 59 -5.58 -10.29 -16.47
CA VAL A 59 -5.72 -9.14 -15.56
C VAL A 59 -4.39 -8.41 -15.39
N GLU A 60 -3.26 -9.11 -15.31
CA GLU A 60 -1.91 -8.51 -15.29
C GLU A 60 -1.57 -7.80 -16.61
N GLN A 61 -1.96 -8.36 -17.76
CA GLN A 61 -1.75 -7.68 -19.04
C GLN A 61 -2.62 -6.43 -19.18
N LEU A 62 -3.86 -6.49 -18.70
CA LEU A 62 -4.78 -5.35 -18.71
C LEU A 62 -4.39 -4.28 -17.68
N SER A 63 -3.83 -4.67 -16.54
CA SER A 63 -3.40 -3.75 -15.48
C SER A 63 -2.35 -2.77 -16.00
N ALA A 64 -1.41 -3.26 -16.80
CA ALA A 64 -0.39 -2.43 -17.46
C ALA A 64 -0.99 -1.42 -18.47
N GLN A 65 -2.19 -1.68 -18.99
CA GLN A 65 -2.85 -0.78 -19.94
C GLN A 65 -3.84 0.19 -19.28
N LEU A 66 -4.49 -0.26 -18.21
CA LEU A 66 -5.56 0.46 -17.51
C LEU A 66 -5.08 1.09 -16.20
N ASN A 67 -3.83 0.85 -15.80
CA ASN A 67 -3.19 1.35 -14.58
C ASN A 67 -3.99 1.08 -13.30
N PHE A 68 -4.60 -0.11 -13.18
CA PHE A 68 -5.15 -0.57 -11.91
C PHE A 68 -4.14 -1.48 -11.20
N PRO A 69 -4.04 -1.44 -9.87
CA PRO A 69 -3.07 -2.23 -9.13
C PRO A 69 -3.45 -3.72 -9.15
N THR A 70 -2.45 -4.61 -9.26
CA THR A 70 -2.66 -6.05 -9.18
C THR A 70 -2.30 -6.61 -7.80
N LYS A 71 -2.69 -7.87 -7.54
CA LYS A 71 -2.35 -8.56 -6.29
C LYS A 71 -0.83 -8.65 -6.09
N LYS A 72 -0.06 -8.81 -7.19
CA LYS A 72 1.41 -8.84 -7.13
C LYS A 72 1.98 -7.49 -6.75
N ASP A 73 1.41 -6.39 -7.26
CA ASP A 73 1.87 -5.04 -6.92
C ASP A 73 1.60 -4.71 -5.45
N VAL A 74 0.42 -5.07 -4.94
CA VAL A 74 0.10 -4.90 -3.52
C VAL A 74 1.05 -5.72 -2.64
N GLY A 75 1.35 -6.96 -3.03
CA GLY A 75 2.31 -7.80 -2.30
C GLY A 75 3.74 -7.24 -2.33
N ARG A 76 4.19 -6.70 -3.47
CA ARG A 76 5.50 -6.04 -3.60
C ARG A 76 5.57 -4.76 -2.76
N LEU A 77 4.50 -3.97 -2.75
CA LEU A 77 4.41 -2.78 -1.91
C LEU A 77 4.51 -3.16 -0.44
N GLY A 78 3.78 -4.19 0.00
CA GLY A 78 3.88 -4.69 1.38
C GLY A 78 5.29 -5.13 1.75
N LYS A 79 5.99 -5.85 0.86
CA LYS A 79 7.40 -6.22 1.07
C LYS A 79 8.31 -5.00 1.18
N LEU A 80 8.10 -3.99 0.34
CA LEU A 80 8.89 -2.78 0.35
C LEU A 80 8.66 -1.97 1.63
N ILE A 81 7.43 -1.93 2.14
CA ILE A 81 7.10 -1.31 3.43
C ILE A 81 7.86 -2.01 4.56
N VAL A 82 7.77 -3.34 4.67
CA VAL A 82 8.49 -4.09 5.70
C VAL A 82 10.00 -3.84 5.61
N GLN A 83 10.58 -3.91 4.40
CA GLN A 83 12.01 -3.61 4.22
C GLN A 83 12.40 -2.17 4.55
N SER A 84 11.47 -1.22 4.41
CA SER A 84 11.69 0.15 4.82
C SER A 84 11.58 0.32 6.32
N GLU A 85 10.69 -0.41 6.99
CA GLU A 85 10.60 -0.47 8.46
C GLU A 85 11.89 -1.06 9.04
N ASP A 86 12.32 -2.23 8.57
CA ASP A 86 13.57 -2.87 9.04
C ASP A 86 14.79 -1.92 8.93
N LYS A 87 14.91 -1.20 7.80
CA LYS A 87 16.00 -0.23 7.58
C LYS A 87 15.89 1.03 8.44
N LEU A 88 14.68 1.42 8.83
CA LEU A 88 14.49 2.55 9.74
C LEU A 88 14.89 2.15 11.16
N ASP A 89 14.56 0.93 11.56
CA ASP A 89 14.98 0.38 12.85
C ASP A 89 16.52 0.29 12.93
N ASP A 90 17.19 -0.24 11.90
CA ASP A 90 18.66 -0.27 11.81
C ASP A 90 19.28 1.14 11.98
N LEU A 91 18.66 2.15 11.36
CA LEU A 91 19.14 3.53 11.42
C LEU A 91 18.87 4.18 12.79
N GLU A 92 17.78 3.80 13.45
CA GLU A 92 17.47 4.23 14.81
C GLU A 92 18.51 3.68 15.80
N ASP A 93 18.89 2.41 15.65
CA ASP A 93 19.94 1.77 16.44
C ASP A 93 21.31 2.45 16.22
N GLU A 94 21.71 2.72 14.97
CA GLU A 94 22.95 3.45 14.67
C GLU A 94 22.96 4.86 15.29
N ILE A 95 21.82 5.58 15.25
CA ILE A 95 21.70 6.90 15.88
C ILE A 95 21.86 6.79 17.39
N HIS A 96 21.27 5.77 18.01
CA HIS A 96 21.41 5.53 19.43
C HIS A 96 22.87 5.25 19.83
N GLU A 97 23.58 4.42 19.05
CA GLU A 97 24.99 4.16 19.26
C GLU A 97 25.84 5.44 19.17
N VAL A 98 25.60 6.27 18.16
CA VAL A 98 26.28 7.56 18.00
C VAL A 98 25.99 8.50 19.17
N LEU A 99 24.74 8.57 19.62
CA LEU A 99 24.37 9.40 20.77
C LEU A 99 25.06 8.93 22.05
N ASP A 100 25.21 7.62 22.23
CA ASP A 100 25.89 7.07 23.40
C ASP A 100 27.41 7.31 23.33
N MET A 101 28.04 7.15 22.17
CA MET A 101 29.43 7.56 21.96
C MET A 101 29.65 9.05 22.28
N LEU A 102 28.73 9.93 21.86
CA LEU A 102 28.81 11.36 22.17
C LEU A 102 28.65 11.65 23.68
N LYS A 103 27.76 10.93 24.37
CA LYS A 103 27.62 11.04 25.83
C LYS A 103 28.91 10.60 26.54
N ASP A 104 29.54 9.53 26.08
CA ASP A 104 30.80 9.02 26.66
C ASP A 104 31.97 9.96 26.41
N ILE A 105 32.08 10.53 25.20
CA ILE A 105 33.07 11.58 24.90
C ILE A 105 32.84 12.78 25.83
N LYS A 106 31.60 13.26 25.95
CA LYS A 106 31.25 14.37 26.84
C LYS A 106 31.64 14.08 28.29
N LYS A 107 31.36 12.86 28.78
CA LYS A 107 31.70 12.42 30.14
C LYS A 107 33.21 12.36 30.35
N THR A 108 33.95 11.86 29.37
CA THR A 108 35.42 11.78 29.40
C THR A 108 36.04 13.18 29.41
N LEU A 109 35.53 14.10 28.59
CA LEU A 109 35.97 15.51 28.60
C LEU A 109 35.70 16.19 29.94
N LEU A 110 34.51 16.00 30.51
CA LEU A 110 34.16 16.51 31.84
C LEU A 110 35.09 15.96 32.92
N LYS A 111 35.41 14.66 32.86
CA LYS A 111 36.32 14.00 33.80
C LYS A 111 37.75 14.50 33.66
N ASN A 112 38.25 14.65 32.44
CA ASN A 112 39.60 15.19 32.20
C ASN A 112 39.72 16.67 32.64
N LEU A 113 38.66 17.46 32.50
CA LEU A 113 38.58 18.85 33.00
C LEU A 113 38.57 18.93 34.53
N THR A 114 38.01 17.95 35.23
CA THR A 114 37.98 17.93 36.71
C THR A 114 39.22 17.28 37.31
N GLU A 115 39.85 16.32 36.63
CA GLU A 115 41.05 15.62 37.10
C GLU A 115 42.35 16.41 36.85
N HIS A 116 42.45 17.17 35.75
CA HIS A 116 43.50 18.16 35.60
C HIS A 116 43.10 19.45 36.30
N ARG A 117 43.50 19.62 37.57
CA ARG A 117 43.72 20.96 38.13
C ARG A 117 44.74 21.66 37.23
N PHE A 118 44.26 22.44 36.28
CA PHE A 118 45.09 23.37 35.52
C PHE A 118 45.59 24.46 36.45
N GLU A 119 46.70 24.18 37.12
CA GLU A 119 47.58 25.21 37.67
C GLU A 119 48.30 25.84 36.47
N GLY A 120 47.70 26.92 35.93
CA GLY A 120 48.32 27.75 34.89
C GLY A 120 47.61 27.81 33.54
N LEU A 121 46.27 27.93 33.50
CA LEU A 121 45.58 28.36 32.27
C LEU A 121 45.23 29.84 32.38
N ASP A 122 45.72 30.65 31.43
CA ASP A 122 45.44 32.08 31.32
C ASP A 122 43.92 32.35 31.45
N GLU A 123 43.58 33.35 32.26
CA GLU A 123 42.21 33.76 32.61
C GLU A 123 41.31 33.97 31.37
N LYS A 124 41.92 34.29 30.22
CA LYS A 124 41.26 34.44 28.92
C LYS A 124 40.67 33.15 28.39
N LEU A 125 41.41 32.04 28.42
CA LEU A 125 40.91 30.74 27.95
C LEU A 125 39.81 30.21 28.86
N ARG A 126 39.89 30.48 30.17
CA ARG A 126 38.81 30.16 31.12
C ARG A 126 37.53 30.95 30.83
N ASN A 127 37.65 32.22 30.49
CA ASN A 127 36.49 33.06 30.15
C ASN A 127 35.88 32.67 28.80
N GLU A 128 36.69 32.35 27.79
CA GLU A 128 36.20 31.83 26.49
C GLU A 128 35.51 30.46 26.65
N LEU A 129 36.08 29.56 27.45
CA LEU A 129 35.47 28.26 27.73
C LEU A 129 34.16 28.41 28.54
N ALA A 130 34.09 29.38 29.45
CA ALA A 130 32.88 29.68 30.22
C ALA A 130 31.76 30.27 29.34
N ASP A 131 32.09 31.07 28.32
CA ASP A 131 31.13 31.58 27.34
C ASP A 131 30.61 30.48 26.40
N LEU A 132 31.47 29.54 25.99
CA LEU A 132 31.08 28.34 25.23
C LEU A 132 30.17 27.39 26.02
N ILE A 133 30.39 27.25 27.34
CA ILE A 133 29.58 26.40 28.22
C ILE A 133 28.24 27.05 28.60
N LYS A 134 28.17 28.39 28.68
CA LYS A 134 26.91 29.11 28.97
C LYS A 134 25.95 29.14 27.79
N ASN A 135 26.44 29.13 26.54
CA ASN A 135 25.62 29.18 25.33
C ASN A 135 25.96 28.08 24.29
N PRO A 136 25.91 26.78 24.64
CA PRO A 136 26.18 25.71 23.68
C PRO A 136 25.16 25.66 22.54
N THR A 137 23.99 26.26 22.74
CA THR A 137 22.82 26.16 21.85
C THR A 137 22.79 27.22 20.74
N SER A 138 23.55 28.32 20.82
CA SER A 138 23.50 29.38 19.79
C SER A 138 24.25 28.97 18.51
N HIS A 139 25.43 28.38 18.64
CA HIS A 139 26.17 27.87 17.48
C HIS A 139 25.44 26.71 16.78
N ILE A 140 24.84 25.79 17.55
CA ILE A 140 24.02 24.69 17.00
C ILE A 140 22.78 25.22 16.27
N LYS A 141 22.14 26.27 16.80
CA LYS A 141 20.99 26.92 16.15
C LYS A 141 21.38 27.62 14.84
N GLU A 142 22.54 28.25 14.78
CA GLU A 142 22.96 28.97 13.57
C GLU A 142 23.54 28.07 12.49
N GLU A 143 24.30 27.03 12.83
CA GLU A 143 24.90 26.13 11.84
C GLU A 143 24.00 24.96 11.43
N ILE A 144 23.12 24.47 12.31
CA ILE A 144 22.30 23.27 12.02
C ILE A 144 20.83 23.63 11.82
N VAL A 145 20.25 24.43 12.72
CA VAL A 145 18.79 24.70 12.68
C VAL A 145 18.42 25.63 11.52
N LYS A 146 19.19 26.69 11.24
CA LYS A 146 18.92 27.60 10.10
C LYS A 146 18.96 26.88 8.74
N PRO A 147 19.99 26.07 8.41
CA PRO A 147 19.97 25.30 7.16
C PRO A 147 18.84 24.27 7.09
N LEU A 148 18.45 23.69 8.23
CA LEU A 148 17.36 22.72 8.30
C LEU A 148 16.00 23.38 8.04
N GLU A 149 15.73 24.54 8.64
CA GLU A 149 14.53 25.35 8.39
C GLU A 149 14.47 25.84 6.92
N GLU A 150 15.61 26.28 6.36
CA GLU A 150 15.67 26.65 4.94
C GLU A 150 15.42 25.47 3.99
N LEU A 151 15.92 24.28 4.34
CA LEU A 151 15.71 23.06 3.55
C LEU A 151 14.25 22.62 3.63
N GLU A 152 13.65 22.68 4.81
CA GLU A 152 12.23 22.38 5.03
C GLU A 152 11.34 23.31 4.20
N ASP A 153 11.64 24.61 4.19
CA ASP A 153 10.91 25.59 3.37
C ASP A 153 11.09 25.34 1.87
N LYS A 154 12.29 24.97 1.42
CA LYS A 154 12.56 24.59 0.02
C LYS A 154 11.77 23.33 -0.36
N LEU A 155 11.69 22.35 0.54
CA LEU A 155 10.90 21.12 0.36
C LEU A 155 9.40 21.42 0.27
N LYS A 156 8.84 22.19 1.23
CA LYS A 156 7.42 22.60 1.21
C LYS A 156 7.07 23.33 -0.08
N LYS A 157 7.91 24.28 -0.52
CA LYS A 157 7.72 25.01 -1.79
C LYS A 157 7.74 24.07 -3.00
N ARG A 158 8.67 23.10 -3.05
CA ARG A 158 8.72 22.10 -4.13
C ARG A 158 7.51 21.18 -4.16
N VAL A 159 7.08 20.67 -3.00
CA VAL A 159 5.90 19.79 -2.87
C VAL A 159 4.65 20.52 -3.33
N ILE A 160 4.42 21.75 -2.88
CA ILE A 160 3.27 22.57 -3.30
C ILE A 160 3.31 22.83 -4.81
N LYS A 161 4.48 23.13 -5.38
CA LYS A 161 4.65 23.33 -6.82
C LYS A 161 4.32 22.05 -7.61
N CYS A 162 4.89 20.91 -7.21
CA CYS A 162 4.62 19.62 -7.84
C CYS A 162 3.14 19.23 -7.75
N SER A 163 2.49 19.41 -6.61
CA SER A 163 1.05 19.15 -6.45
C SER A 163 0.21 20.03 -7.39
N LYS A 164 0.50 21.34 -7.46
CA LYS A 164 -0.19 22.26 -8.38
C LYS A 164 -0.01 21.88 -9.84
N GLU A 165 1.20 21.50 -10.26
CA GLU A 165 1.47 21.06 -11.63
C GLU A 165 0.78 19.72 -11.96
N LEU A 166 0.75 18.78 -11.02
CA LEU A 166 0.01 17.52 -11.17
C LEU A 166 -1.51 17.76 -11.28
N LEU A 167 -2.06 18.67 -10.47
CA LEU A 167 -3.47 19.05 -10.55
C LEU A 167 -3.81 19.77 -11.86
N LYS A 168 -2.95 20.67 -12.35
CA LYS A 168 -3.13 21.32 -13.66
C LYS A 168 -3.07 20.30 -14.80
N LYS A 169 -2.08 19.39 -14.80
CA LYS A 169 -2.00 18.29 -15.77
C LYS A 169 -3.24 17.41 -15.72
N LYS A 170 -3.72 17.04 -14.53
CA LYS A 170 -4.95 16.25 -14.35
C LYS A 170 -6.17 16.98 -14.93
N LYS A 171 -6.35 18.27 -14.65
CA LYS A 171 -7.46 19.08 -15.20
C LYS A 171 -7.40 19.21 -16.73
N MET A 172 -6.23 19.51 -17.31
CA MET A 172 -6.04 19.55 -18.77
C MET A 172 -6.30 18.20 -19.44
N CYS A 173 -5.87 17.10 -18.82
CA CYS A 173 -6.05 15.76 -19.38
C CYS A 173 -7.49 15.26 -19.26
N LEU A 174 -8.24 15.70 -18.23
CA LEU A 174 -9.66 15.39 -18.09
C LEU A 174 -10.52 16.18 -19.10
N SER A 175 -10.29 17.48 -19.28
CA SER A 175 -11.16 18.32 -20.15
C SER A 175 -11.15 17.89 -21.61
N SER A 176 -9.98 17.61 -22.19
CA SER A 176 -9.86 17.14 -23.59
C SER A 176 -10.40 15.71 -23.80
N SER A 177 -10.36 14.86 -22.77
CA SER A 177 -10.89 13.49 -22.88
C SER A 177 -12.39 13.41 -22.60
N HIS A 178 -12.93 14.31 -21.77
CA HIS A 178 -14.36 14.37 -21.51
C HIS A 178 -15.11 14.86 -22.75
N SER A 179 -14.66 15.96 -23.37
CA SER A 179 -15.33 16.50 -24.57
C SER A 179 -15.48 15.47 -25.70
N LEU A 180 -14.41 14.74 -26.02
CA LEU A 180 -14.43 13.72 -27.08
C LEU A 180 -15.30 12.50 -26.73
N LYS A 181 -15.36 12.10 -25.46
CA LYS A 181 -16.23 11.01 -25.00
C LYS A 181 -17.69 11.42 -24.98
N ASP A 182 -17.97 12.65 -24.53
CA ASP A 182 -19.32 13.21 -24.46
C ASP A 182 -19.88 13.45 -25.87
N GLU A 183 -19.04 13.88 -26.82
CA GLU A 183 -19.39 13.96 -28.25
C GLU A 183 -19.63 12.60 -28.89
N LEU A 184 -18.79 11.59 -28.60
CA LEU A 184 -18.99 10.23 -29.07
C LEU A 184 -20.27 9.60 -28.50
N HIS A 185 -20.57 9.88 -27.23
CA HIS A 185 -21.79 9.42 -26.58
C HIS A 185 -23.02 10.06 -27.21
N LYS A 186 -22.99 11.36 -27.51
CA LYS A 186 -24.06 12.05 -28.24
C LYS A 186 -24.29 11.47 -29.63
N GLU A 187 -23.21 11.15 -30.36
CA GLU A 187 -23.30 10.49 -31.68
C GLU A 187 -23.91 9.09 -31.61
N LEU A 188 -23.54 8.30 -30.61
CA LEU A 188 -24.07 6.94 -30.42
C LEU A 188 -25.52 6.91 -29.92
N MET A 189 -25.99 7.98 -29.30
CA MET A 189 -27.38 8.12 -28.83
C MET A 189 -28.33 8.71 -29.89
N LYS A 190 -27.83 9.03 -31.09
CA LYS A 190 -28.71 9.37 -32.22
C LYS A 190 -29.58 8.16 -32.60
N PRO A 191 -30.83 8.39 -33.04
CA PRO A 191 -31.73 7.31 -33.44
C PRO A 191 -31.15 6.46 -34.58
N PRO A 192 -31.49 5.15 -34.64
CA PRO A 192 -30.95 4.24 -35.64
C PRO A 192 -31.30 4.73 -37.05
N GLY A 193 -30.26 4.95 -37.87
CA GLY A 193 -30.36 5.54 -39.22
C GLY A 193 -29.79 6.95 -39.36
N GLN A 194 -29.51 7.66 -38.25
CA GLN A 194 -28.86 8.98 -38.23
C GLN A 194 -27.43 8.95 -37.65
N VAL A 195 -26.94 7.75 -37.32
CA VAL A 195 -25.59 7.54 -36.80
C VAL A 195 -24.62 7.47 -37.98
N ASP A 196 -23.70 8.44 -38.08
CA ASP A 196 -22.60 8.36 -39.04
C ASP A 196 -21.49 7.47 -38.48
N PHE A 197 -21.47 6.21 -38.93
CA PHE A 197 -20.45 5.24 -38.53
C PHE A 197 -19.03 5.62 -38.96
N GLN A 198 -18.87 6.41 -40.04
CA GLN A 198 -17.54 6.89 -40.44
C GLN A 198 -17.03 7.92 -39.43
N GLU A 199 -17.88 8.85 -39.00
CA GLU A 199 -17.54 9.85 -37.99
C GLU A 199 -17.24 9.22 -36.63
N VAL A 200 -18.04 8.24 -36.21
CA VAL A 200 -17.82 7.45 -34.98
C VAL A 200 -16.46 6.75 -35.02
N ASN A 201 -16.11 6.10 -36.14
CA ASN A 201 -14.84 5.41 -36.29
C ASN A 201 -13.64 6.38 -36.28
N GLN A 202 -13.77 7.55 -36.91
CA GLN A 202 -12.75 8.59 -36.86
C GLN A 202 -12.52 9.11 -35.43
N LYS A 203 -13.59 9.37 -34.67
CA LYS A 203 -13.52 9.79 -33.26
C LYS A 203 -12.90 8.71 -32.36
N LEU A 204 -13.23 7.44 -32.58
CA LEU A 204 -12.59 6.30 -31.89
C LEU A 204 -11.09 6.20 -32.20
N LEU A 205 -10.69 6.36 -33.46
CA LEU A 205 -9.28 6.38 -33.86
C LEU A 205 -8.52 7.54 -33.24
N GLN A 206 -9.14 8.72 -33.10
CA GLN A 206 -8.54 9.87 -32.41
C GLN A 206 -8.34 9.57 -30.92
N LEU A 207 -9.33 9.00 -30.23
CA LEU A 207 -9.22 8.59 -28.83
C LEU A 207 -8.12 7.52 -28.62
N LEU A 208 -8.00 6.57 -29.53
CA LEU A 208 -6.93 5.56 -29.49
C LEU A 208 -5.54 6.17 -29.70
N LYS A 209 -5.40 7.09 -30.66
CA LYS A 209 -4.16 7.84 -30.89
C LYS A 209 -3.79 8.68 -29.67
N GLU A 210 -4.77 9.32 -29.03
CA GLU A 210 -4.55 10.10 -27.81
C GLU A 210 -4.10 9.22 -26.64
N LYS A 211 -4.75 8.06 -26.42
CA LYS A 211 -4.32 7.07 -25.42
C LYS A 211 -2.90 6.54 -25.68
N ARG A 212 -2.53 6.28 -26.94
CA ARG A 212 -1.17 5.86 -27.32
C ARG A 212 -0.13 6.96 -27.08
N LYS A 213 -0.46 8.23 -27.39
CA LYS A 213 0.41 9.38 -27.09
C LYS A 213 0.60 9.58 -25.59
N ARG A 214 -0.42 9.32 -24.77
CA ARG A 214 -0.33 9.35 -23.29
C ARG A 214 0.61 8.27 -22.74
N LYS A 215 0.56 7.05 -23.27
CA LYS A 215 1.51 5.98 -22.90
C LYS A 215 2.97 6.33 -23.20
N LYS A 216 3.24 7.02 -24.32
CA LYS A 216 4.62 7.43 -24.70
C LYS A 216 5.18 8.63 -23.92
N LYS A 217 4.35 9.44 -23.24
CA LYS A 217 4.80 10.61 -22.47
C LYS A 217 5.08 10.31 -20.99
N ASN A 218 4.68 9.13 -20.50
CA ASN A 218 4.75 8.74 -19.10
C ASN A 218 5.69 7.53 -18.86
N GLY A 219 6.39 7.05 -19.89
CA GLY A 219 7.50 6.12 -19.78
C GLY A 219 8.79 6.83 -20.17
#